data_AF-A0A0U1MHU8-F1
#
_entry.id   AF-A0A0U1MHU8-F1
#
_cell.length_a   1.000
_cell.length_b   1.000
_cell.length_c   1.000
_cell.angle_alpha   90.00
_cell.angle_beta   90.00
_cell.angle_gamma   90.00
#
_symmetry.space_group_name_H-M   'P 1'
#
loop_
_entity.id
_entity.type
_entity.pdbx_description
1 polymer ?
#
loop_
_entity_poly.entity_id
_entity_poly.type
_entity_poly.pdbx_seq_one_letter_code
_entity_poly.pdbx_strand_id
1 'polypeptide(L)'
;MNELTKEQKYTIAKFYKLYIERSNNGETETVANFFGDAKDARENYFCDRDYQDFLTNCQILIQNKYLTGEVLDDNIYNISILNKTFIEFE
;
A
#
# COMPACT_ATOMS: atom_id res chain seq x y z
N MET A 1 14.92 2.78 -0.88
CA MET A 1 13.92 3.40 -1.81
C MET A 1 14.44 4.10 -3.08
N ASN A 2 15.75 4.20 -3.37
CA ASN A 2 16.25 5.09 -4.45
C ASN A 2 15.76 4.77 -5.87
N GLU A 3 15.43 3.52 -6.15
CA GLU A 3 14.98 3.04 -7.46
C GLU A 3 13.48 3.29 -7.73
N LEU A 4 12.72 3.73 -6.72
CA LEU A 4 11.30 4.01 -6.87
C LEU A 4 11.06 5.41 -7.45
N THR A 5 10.02 5.52 -8.28
CA THR A 5 9.51 6.82 -8.75
C THR A 5 8.97 7.64 -7.58
N LYS A 6 8.78 8.95 -7.78
CA LYS A 6 8.15 9.82 -6.78
C LYS A 6 6.75 9.34 -6.39
N GLU A 7 6.00 8.85 -7.36
CA GLU A 7 4.65 8.36 -7.13
C GLU A 7 4.64 7.06 -6.33
N GLN A 8 5.52 6.11 -6.65
CA GLN A 8 5.65 4.87 -5.89
C GLN A 8 6.04 5.13 -4.43
N LYS A 9 6.96 6.08 -4.20
CA LYS A 9 7.33 6.54 -2.85
C LYS A 9 6.15 7.17 -2.12
N TYR A 10 5.34 7.97 -2.81
CA TYR A 10 4.13 8.55 -2.24
C TYR A 10 3.12 7.46 -1.86
N THR A 11 2.90 6.45 -2.72
CA THR A 11 1.96 5.35 -2.46
C THR A 11 2.33 4.59 -1.19
N ILE A 12 3.59 4.18 -1.03
CA ILE A 12 4.02 3.48 0.20
C ILE A 12 4.00 4.39 1.43
N ALA A 13 4.36 5.67 1.30
CA ALA A 13 4.30 6.63 2.41
C ALA A 13 2.86 6.80 2.91
N LYS A 14 1.88 6.85 2.00
CA LYS A 14 0.46 6.98 2.36
C LYS A 14 -0.06 5.72 3.05
N PHE A 15 0.27 4.52 2.56
CA PHE A 15 -0.07 3.27 3.26
C PHE A 15 0.56 3.18 4.65
N TYR A 16 1.85 3.50 4.78
CA TYR A 16 2.53 3.53 6.08
C TYR A 16 1.87 4.53 7.04
N LYS A 17 1.54 5.73 6.55
CA LYS A 17 0.82 6.73 7.34
C LYS A 17 -0.54 6.20 7.84
N LEU A 18 -1.33 5.56 6.97
CA LEU A 18 -2.61 4.96 7.36
C LEU A 18 -2.44 3.87 8.42
N TYR A 19 -1.42 3.02 8.28
CA TYR A 19 -1.08 2.03 9.30
C TYR A 19 -0.80 2.68 10.66
N ILE A 20 0.04 3.72 10.70
CA ILE A 20 0.39 4.42 11.94
C ILE A 20 -0.85 5.11 12.55
N GLU A 21 -1.69 5.75 11.74
CA GLU A 21 -2.92 6.39 12.21
C GLU A 21 -3.88 5.37 12.86
N ARG A 22 -4.08 4.22 12.22
CA ARG A 22 -4.91 3.13 12.74
C ARG A 22 -4.34 2.50 14.00
N SER A 23 -3.04 2.24 14.01
CA SER A 23 -2.33 1.71 15.18
C SER A 23 -2.43 2.65 16.38
N ASN A 24 -2.25 3.96 16.16
CA ASN A 24 -2.42 4.98 17.20
C ASN A 24 -3.86 5.09 17.72
N ASN A 25 -4.85 4.71 16.91
CA ASN A 25 -6.26 4.63 17.31
C ASN A 25 -6.61 3.32 18.06
N GLY A 26 -5.62 2.46 18.31
CA GLY A 26 -5.78 1.22 19.08
C GLY A 26 -6.15 -0.01 18.25
N GLU A 27 -6.09 0.07 16.91
CA GLU A 27 -6.23 -1.12 16.07
C GLU A 27 -5.05 -2.06 16.25
N THR A 28 -5.30 -3.37 16.19
CA THR A 28 -4.22 -4.36 16.19
C THR A 28 -3.39 -4.22 14.91
N GLU A 29 -2.11 -4.60 14.95
CA GLU A 29 -1.22 -4.50 13.79
C GLU A 29 -1.82 -5.16 12.53
N THR A 30 -2.47 -6.31 12.68
CA THR A 30 -3.14 -7.02 11.59
C THR A 30 -4.26 -6.19 10.95
N VAL A 31 -5.10 -5.55 11.76
CA VAL A 31 -6.23 -4.74 11.26
C VAL A 31 -5.70 -3.44 10.67
N ALA A 32 -4.78 -2.77 11.36
CA ALA A 32 -4.15 -1.54 10.91
C ALA A 32 -3.47 -1.69 9.55
N ASN A 33 -2.81 -2.84 9.34
CA ASN A 33 -2.06 -3.15 8.12
C ASN A 33 -2.91 -3.78 7.00
N PHE A 34 -4.21 -4.01 7.20
CA PHE A 34 -5.08 -4.54 6.16
C PHE A 34 -5.75 -3.38 5.40
N PHE A 35 -5.45 -3.25 4.10
CA PHE A 35 -5.97 -2.15 3.27
C PHE A 35 -7.08 -2.56 2.30
N GLY A 36 -7.56 -3.79 2.38
CA GLY A 36 -8.56 -4.32 1.45
C GLY A 36 -7.95 -4.70 0.11
N ASP A 37 -8.73 -4.60 -0.95
CA ASP A 37 -8.27 -4.81 -2.32
C ASP A 37 -7.86 -3.49 -3.01
N ALA A 38 -7.34 -3.56 -4.24
CA ALA A 38 -6.89 -2.37 -4.94
C ALA A 38 -8.04 -1.42 -5.32
N LYS A 39 -9.26 -1.93 -5.55
CA LYS A 39 -10.43 -1.12 -5.89
C LYS A 39 -10.84 -0.31 -4.65
N ASP A 40 -10.98 -0.97 -3.52
CA ASP A 40 -11.29 -0.37 -2.23
C ASP A 40 -10.19 0.61 -1.79
N ALA A 41 -8.92 0.22 -1.90
CA ALA A 41 -7.82 1.07 -1.50
C ALA A 41 -7.76 2.34 -2.37
N ARG A 42 -8.00 2.22 -3.68
CA ARG A 42 -8.06 3.37 -4.57
C ARG A 42 -9.25 4.27 -4.25
N GLU A 43 -10.43 3.70 -4.05
CA GLU A 43 -11.63 4.48 -3.74
C GLU A 43 -11.51 5.22 -2.40
N ASN A 44 -11.03 4.55 -1.36
CA ASN A 44 -11.01 5.10 -0.01
C ASN A 44 -9.80 5.98 0.30
N TYR A 45 -8.63 5.65 -0.28
CA TYR A 45 -7.37 6.30 0.12
C TYR A 45 -6.66 7.00 -1.03
N PHE A 46 -6.88 6.61 -2.28
CA PHE A 46 -6.20 7.19 -3.45
C PHE A 46 -7.21 7.66 -4.50
N CYS A 47 -8.29 8.31 -4.04
CA CYS A 47 -9.43 8.63 -4.90
C CYS A 47 -9.10 9.59 -6.05
N ASP A 48 -7.98 10.29 -5.93
CA ASP A 48 -7.39 11.21 -6.90
C ASP A 48 -6.52 10.52 -7.98
N ARG A 49 -6.38 9.19 -7.94
CA ARG A 49 -5.56 8.42 -8.88
C ARG A 49 -6.39 7.61 -9.86
N ASP A 50 -5.93 7.53 -11.11
CA ASP A 50 -6.47 6.54 -12.05
C ASP A 50 -6.25 5.12 -11.50
N TYR A 51 -7.22 4.24 -11.72
CA TYR A 51 -7.17 2.89 -11.16
C TYR A 51 -6.03 2.08 -11.77
N GLN A 52 -5.79 2.19 -13.08
CA GLN A 52 -4.77 1.40 -13.76
C GLN A 52 -3.37 1.87 -13.36
N ASP A 53 -3.17 3.17 -13.19
CA ASP A 53 -1.90 3.73 -12.71
C ASP A 53 -1.64 3.31 -11.24
N PHE A 54 -2.67 3.37 -10.38
CA PHE A 54 -2.59 2.90 -9.00
C PHE A 54 -2.26 1.40 -8.92
N LEU A 55 -2.98 0.57 -9.67
CA LEU A 55 -2.77 -0.88 -9.76
C LEU A 55 -1.34 -1.20 -10.20
N THR A 56 -0.86 -0.54 -11.26
CA THR A 56 0.51 -0.70 -11.77
C THR A 56 1.55 -0.34 -10.71
N ASN A 57 1.34 0.76 -9.98
CA ASN A 57 2.22 1.17 -8.89
C ASN A 57 2.24 0.13 -7.76
N CYS A 58 1.08 -0.39 -7.35
CA CYS A 58 1.00 -1.44 -6.33
C CYS A 58 1.72 -2.73 -6.78
N GLN A 59 1.56 -3.15 -8.04
CA GLN A 59 2.26 -4.32 -8.57
C GLN A 59 3.79 -4.16 -8.52
N ILE A 60 4.32 -3.00 -8.91
CA ILE A 60 5.76 -2.72 -8.84
C ILE A 60 6.24 -2.75 -7.37
N LEU A 61 5.46 -2.19 -6.45
CA LEU A 61 5.79 -2.19 -5.03
C LEU A 61 5.75 -3.58 -4.40
N ILE A 62 4.87 -4.47 -4.86
CA ILE A 62 4.86 -5.89 -4.50
C ILE A 62 6.11 -6.60 -5.01
N GLN A 63 6.47 -6.41 -6.28
CA GLN A 63 7.70 -6.96 -6.87
C GLN A 63 8.95 -6.52 -6.09
N ASN A 64 8.95 -5.28 -5.60
CA ASN A 64 10.03 -4.71 -4.81
C ASN A 64 9.95 -5.01 -3.30
N LYS A 65 8.98 -5.82 -2.86
CA LYS A 65 8.76 -6.28 -1.48
C LYS A 65 8.47 -5.16 -0.47
N TYR A 66 7.87 -4.05 -0.92
CA TYR A 66 7.34 -3.01 -0.02
C TYR A 66 5.88 -3.29 0.37
N LEU A 67 5.12 -3.86 -0.55
CA LEU A 67 3.75 -4.32 -0.33
C LEU A 67 3.66 -5.83 -0.50
N THR A 68 2.58 -6.42 0.02
CA THR A 68 2.11 -7.74 -0.34
C THR A 68 0.66 -7.65 -0.81
N GLY A 69 0.23 -8.64 -1.59
CA GLY A 69 -1.13 -8.78 -2.08
C GLY A 69 -1.24 -9.91 -3.10
N GLU A 70 -2.43 -10.46 -3.26
CA GLU A 70 -2.75 -11.52 -4.22
C GLU A 70 -3.15 -10.88 -5.55
N VAL A 71 -2.27 -10.96 -6.55
CA VAL A 71 -2.53 -10.43 -7.90
C VAL A 71 -3.39 -11.44 -8.67
N LEU A 72 -4.61 -11.05 -9.01
CA LEU A 72 -5.58 -11.87 -9.75
C LEU A 72 -6.30 -11.01 -10.77
N ASP A 73 -6.20 -11.39 -12.05
CA ASP A 73 -6.79 -10.68 -13.19
C ASP A 73 -6.50 -9.17 -13.19
N ASP A 74 -7.53 -8.36 -12.95
CA ASP A 74 -7.51 -6.90 -12.96
C ASP A 74 -7.44 -6.29 -11.55
N ASN A 75 -7.14 -7.08 -10.51
CA ASN A 75 -7.15 -6.62 -9.11
C ASN A 75 -5.97 -7.14 -8.28
N ILE A 76 -5.76 -6.54 -7.11
CA ILE A 76 -4.90 -7.06 -6.05
C ILE A 76 -5.72 -7.17 -4.78
N TYR A 77 -5.77 -8.36 -4.19
CA TYR A 77 -6.47 -8.59 -2.92
C TYR A 77 -5.51 -8.59 -1.74
N ASN A 78 -6.06 -8.35 -0.54
CA ASN A 78 -5.35 -8.47 0.73
C ASN A 78 -4.07 -7.62 0.80
N ILE A 79 -4.18 -6.33 0.43
CA ILE A 79 -3.05 -5.41 0.41
C ILE A 79 -2.59 -5.10 1.83
N SER A 80 -1.28 -5.23 2.06
CA SER A 80 -0.59 -4.86 3.31
C SER A 80 0.83 -4.36 3.02
N ILE A 81 1.40 -3.54 3.92
CA ILE A 81 2.82 -3.18 3.85
C ILE A 81 3.69 -4.27 4.50
N LEU A 82 4.89 -4.47 3.97
CA LEU A 82 5.88 -5.43 4.46
C LEU A 82 6.94 -4.76 5.34
N ASN A 83 7.67 -5.56 6.13
CA ASN A 83 8.77 -5.13 7.01
C ASN A 83 9.78 -4.20 6.33
N LYS A 84 10.04 -4.38 5.03
CA LYS A 84 10.92 -3.48 4.26
C LYS A 84 10.44 -2.03 4.28
N THR A 85 9.13 -1.81 4.24
CA THR A 85 8.54 -0.47 4.31
C THR A 85 8.78 0.18 5.67
N PHE A 86 8.60 -0.57 6.76
CA PHE A 86 8.88 -0.08 8.11
C PHE A 86 10.34 0.37 8.26
N ILE A 87 11.29 -0.47 7.84
CA ILE A 87 12.73 -0.17 7.90
C ILE A 87 13.11 1.10 7.11
N GLU A 88 12.38 1.43 6.05
CA GLU A 88 12.70 2.60 5.22
C GLU A 88 12.04 3.91 5.72
N PHE A 89 11.09 3.82 6.65
CA PHE A 89 10.40 4.99 7.22
C PHE A 89 10.75 5.26 8.70
N GLU A 90 11.38 4.31 9.39
CA GLU A 90 11.97 4.47 10.73
C GLU A 90 13.43 4.95 10.67
#